data_AF-A0A7W9Z0H9-F1
#
_entry.id   AF-A0A7W9Z0H9-F1
#
_cell.length_a   1.000
_cell.length_b   1.000
_cell.length_c   1.000
_cell.angle_alpha   90.00
_cell.angle_beta   90.00
_cell.angle_gamma   90.00
#
_symmetry.space_group_name_H-M   'P 1'
#
loop_
_entity.id
_entity.type
_entity.pdbx_description
1 polymer ?
#
loop_
_entity_poly.entity_id
_entity_poly.type
_entity_poly.pdbx_seq_one_letter_code
_entity_poly.pdbx_strand_id
1 'polypeptide(L)'
;MRQFTLDERLERDSELVTVLGLCQLRLMKDRRWPWLVLVPQREGISEIFELTPLDQTLLTFETNAVAAALKKATAARKINVGALGNVVAQLHVHIVARNEGDPNWPGPIWGHGTPEPYENGAENRLLQTLIEAL
;
A
#
# COMPACT_ATOMS: atom_id res chain seq x y z
N MET A 1 10.59 -20.39 14.52
CA MET A 1 10.32 -19.26 13.60
C MET A 1 9.43 -18.30 14.35
N ARG A 2 9.79 -17.01 14.45
CA ARG A 2 8.89 -16.02 15.06
C ARG A 2 7.73 -15.77 14.10
N GLN A 3 6.52 -15.72 14.63
CA GLN A 3 5.31 -15.44 13.87
C GLN A 3 5.32 -13.97 13.46
N PHE A 4 5.07 -13.69 12.18
CA PHE A 4 4.88 -12.32 11.69
C PHE A 4 3.81 -11.61 12.53
N THR A 5 4.12 -10.41 12.99
CA THR A 5 3.17 -9.51 13.67
C THR A 5 3.16 -8.16 12.96
N LEU A 6 1.99 -7.65 12.61
CA LEU A 6 1.85 -6.32 12.00
C LEU A 6 2.15 -5.23 13.04
N ASP A 7 2.89 -4.18 12.64
CA ASP A 7 3.11 -3.00 13.49
C ASP A 7 1.77 -2.33 13.82
N GLU A 8 1.57 -1.99 15.10
CA GLU A 8 0.33 -1.41 15.62
C GLU A 8 -0.10 -0.12 14.89
N ARG A 9 0.85 0.66 14.36
CA ARG A 9 0.55 1.88 13.61
C ARG A 9 0.03 1.55 12.22
N LEU A 10 0.61 0.55 11.55
CA LEU A 10 0.07 0.05 10.29
C LEU A 10 -1.31 -0.56 10.50
N GLU A 11 -1.52 -1.29 11.58
CA GLU A 11 -2.84 -1.84 11.92
C GLU A 11 -3.88 -0.74 12.17
N ARG A 12 -3.53 0.27 12.96
CA ARG A 12 -4.42 1.41 13.25
C ARG A 12 -4.77 2.20 11.99
N ASP A 13 -3.77 2.51 11.17
CA ASP A 13 -3.89 3.46 10.07
C ASP A 13 -4.36 2.82 8.76
N SER A 14 -4.49 1.49 8.71
CA SER A 14 -4.91 0.79 7.49
C SER A 14 -5.84 -0.40 7.73
N GLU A 15 -6.63 -0.74 6.72
CA GLU A 15 -7.55 -1.87 6.74
C GLU A 15 -7.04 -3.02 5.86
N LEU A 16 -7.17 -4.26 6.35
CA LEU A 16 -6.77 -5.43 5.56
C LEU A 16 -7.75 -5.61 4.39
N VAL A 17 -7.22 -5.63 3.17
CA VAL A 17 -8.00 -5.93 1.96
C VAL A 17 -7.97 -7.42 1.67
N THR A 18 -6.76 -7.97 1.56
CA THR A 18 -6.54 -9.41 1.32
C THR A 18 -5.10 -9.78 1.66
N VAL A 19 -4.80 -11.08 1.64
CA VAL A 19 -3.44 -11.62 1.78
C VAL A 19 -3.03 -12.21 0.44
N LEU A 20 -1.88 -11.77 -0.08
CA LEU A 20 -1.27 -12.30 -1.30
C LEU A 20 -0.35 -13.49 -0.95
N GLY A 21 0.62 -13.81 -1.81
CA GLY A 21 1.59 -14.88 -1.54
C GLY A 21 2.57 -14.50 -0.43
N LEU A 22 3.13 -13.30 -0.49
CA LEU A 22 4.10 -12.77 0.47
C LEU A 22 3.46 -11.69 1.37
N CYS A 23 2.73 -10.74 0.79
CA CYS A 23 2.30 -9.55 1.50
C CYS A 23 0.85 -9.61 2.00
N GLN A 24 0.59 -8.94 3.12
CA GLN A 24 -0.74 -8.37 3.33
C GLN A 24 -0.92 -7.16 2.41
N LEU A 25 -2.05 -7.08 1.72
CA LEU A 25 -2.47 -5.88 1.00
C LEU A 25 -3.46 -5.11 1.87
N ARG A 26 -3.14 -3.84 2.16
CA ARG A 26 -3.90 -3.00 3.07
C ARG A 26 -4.27 -1.67 2.42
N LEU A 27 -5.44 -1.13 2.77
CA LEU A 27 -5.91 0.19 2.36
C LEU A 27 -5.58 1.21 3.44
N MET A 28 -4.82 2.26 3.12
CA MET A 28 -4.54 3.34 4.07
C MET A 28 -5.83 4.14 4.33
N LYS A 29 -6.10 4.50 5.59
CA LYS A 29 -7.29 5.27 6.02
C LYS A 29 -7.14 6.77 5.70
N ASP A 30 -6.85 7.08 4.44
CA ASP A 30 -6.74 8.43 3.93
C ASP A 30 -7.33 8.52 2.52
N ARG A 31 -8.61 8.90 2.44
CA ARG A 31 -9.39 8.94 1.19
C ARG A 31 -8.93 10.02 0.21
N ARG A 32 -7.99 10.90 0.61
CA ARG A 32 -7.43 11.95 -0.25
C ARG A 32 -6.75 11.38 -1.49
N TRP A 33 -6.22 10.15 -1.40
CA TRP A 33 -5.68 9.40 -2.54
C TRP A 33 -6.05 7.92 -2.41
N PRO A 34 -6.32 7.20 -3.51
CA PRO A 34 -6.36 5.75 -3.48
C PRO A 34 -4.97 5.20 -3.14
N TRP A 35 -4.80 4.76 -1.90
CA TRP A 35 -3.49 4.45 -1.31
C TRP A 35 -3.49 3.07 -0.67
N LEU A 36 -2.74 2.16 -1.29
CA LEU A 36 -2.50 0.81 -0.80
C LEU A 36 -1.12 0.68 -0.17
N VAL A 37 -0.98 -0.27 0.75
CA VAL A 37 0.29 -0.65 1.36
C VAL A 37 0.44 -2.17 1.32
N LEU A 38 1.57 -2.64 0.81
CA LEU A 38 2.01 -4.02 0.92
C LEU A 38 2.89 -4.19 2.15
N VAL A 39 2.61 -5.20 2.97
CA VAL A 39 3.44 -5.55 4.14
C VAL A 39 3.90 -7.00 3.99
N PRO A 40 5.17 -7.26 3.62
CA PRO A 40 5.71 -8.61 3.54
C PRO A 40 5.61 -9.33 4.88
N GLN A 41 5.08 -10.56 4.87
CA GLN A 41 4.87 -11.35 6.08
C GLN A 41 6.18 -12.05 6.51
N ARG A 42 7.18 -11.24 6.86
CA ARG A 42 8.49 -11.65 7.35
C ARG A 42 8.82 -10.84 8.61
N GLU A 43 9.12 -11.53 9.69
CA GLU A 43 9.39 -10.89 10.98
C GLU A 43 10.75 -10.19 10.99
N GLY A 44 10.81 -8.99 11.56
CA GLY A 44 12.05 -8.25 11.78
C GLY A 44 12.71 -7.67 10.52
N ILE A 45 11.98 -7.58 9.41
CA ILE A 45 12.46 -6.96 8.17
C ILE A 45 12.10 -5.48 8.17
N SER A 46 13.10 -4.65 7.91
CA SER A 46 12.97 -3.21 7.76
C SER A 46 13.30 -2.71 6.35
N GLU A 47 14.21 -3.41 5.67
CA GLU A 47 14.71 -3.03 4.36
C GLU A 47 14.43 -4.12 3.31
N ILE A 48 14.23 -3.72 2.06
CA ILE A 48 13.97 -4.69 0.98
C ILE A 48 15.13 -5.68 0.83
N PHE A 49 16.38 -5.22 0.99
CA PHE A 49 17.55 -6.08 0.83
C PHE A 49 17.74 -7.10 1.96
N GLU A 50 17.01 -6.97 3.07
CA GLU A 50 17.01 -7.96 4.16
C GLU A 50 16.11 -9.17 3.86
N LEU A 51 15.19 -9.02 2.90
CA LEU A 51 14.40 -10.14 2.39
C LEU A 51 15.30 -11.15 1.68
N THR A 52 14.88 -12.42 1.65
CA THR A 52 15.53 -13.42 0.81
C THR A 52 15.44 -13.02 -0.67
N PRO A 53 16.37 -13.43 -1.56
CA PRO A 53 16.28 -13.08 -2.98
C PRO A 53 14.95 -13.50 -3.63
N LEU A 54 14.38 -14.62 -3.18
CA LEU A 54 13.07 -15.08 -3.63
C LEU A 54 11.95 -14.15 -3.15
N ASP A 55 11.99 -13.71 -1.88
CA ASP A 55 11.01 -12.77 -1.34
C ASP A 55 11.14 -11.37 -1.98
N GLN A 56 12.34 -10.91 -2.31
CA GLN A 56 12.54 -9.66 -3.06
C GLN A 56 11.89 -9.74 -4.46
N THR A 57 12.03 -10.89 -5.10
CA THR A 57 11.41 -11.18 -6.40
C THR A 57 9.89 -11.18 -6.28
N LEU A 58 9.34 -11.90 -5.29
CA LEU A 58 7.89 -11.93 -5.02
C LEU A 58 7.33 -10.55 -4.68
N LEU A 59 8.02 -9.78 -3.83
CA LEU A 59 7.63 -8.41 -3.49
C LEU A 59 7.55 -7.53 -4.75
N THR A 60 8.51 -7.68 -5.67
CA THR A 60 8.51 -6.95 -6.94
C THR A 60 7.30 -7.34 -7.80
N PHE A 61 7.00 -8.64 -7.92
CA PHE A 61 5.83 -9.11 -8.66
C PHE A 61 4.51 -8.61 -8.05
N GLU A 62 4.33 -8.76 -6.74
CA GLU A 62 3.12 -8.30 -6.04
C GLU A 62 2.96 -6.78 -6.14
N THR A 63 4.04 -6.02 -5.96
CA THR A 63 4.02 -4.55 -6.10
C THR A 63 3.56 -4.14 -7.50
N ASN A 64 4.08 -4.79 -8.54
CA ASN A 64 3.73 -4.47 -9.92
C ASN A 64 2.30 -4.88 -10.27
N ALA A 65 1.83 -6.05 -9.81
CA ALA A 65 0.47 -6.52 -10.00
C ALA A 65 -0.54 -5.56 -9.35
N VAL A 66 -0.31 -5.19 -8.09
CA VAL A 66 -1.16 -4.25 -7.35
C VAL A 66 -1.11 -2.85 -7.97
N ALA A 67 0.04 -2.37 -8.40
CA ALA A 67 0.15 -1.08 -9.09
C ALA A 67 -0.66 -1.06 -10.39
N ALA A 68 -0.60 -2.12 -11.20
CA ALA A 68 -1.37 -2.23 -12.43
C ALA A 68 -2.88 -2.30 -12.16
N ALA A 69 -3.29 -3.13 -11.20
CA ALA A 69 -4.69 -3.27 -10.77
C ALA A 69 -5.24 -1.94 -10.24
N LEU A 70 -4.51 -1.27 -9.34
CA LEU A 70 -4.90 0.02 -8.79
C LEU A 70 -5.04 1.09 -9.88
N LYS A 71 -4.10 1.13 -10.84
CA LYS A 71 -4.18 2.08 -11.96
C LYS A 71 -5.42 1.83 -12.81
N LYS A 72 -5.75 0.57 -13.09
CA LYS A 72 -6.96 0.20 -13.83
C LYS A 72 -8.23 0.58 -13.06
N ALA A 73 -8.29 0.29 -11.76
CA ALA A 73 -9.45 0.56 -10.92
C ALA A 73 -9.75 2.06 -10.73
N THR A 74 -8.72 2.89 -10.77
CA THR A 74 -8.82 4.34 -10.50
C THR A 74 -8.72 5.20 -11.76
N ALA A 75 -8.40 4.60 -12.91
CA ALA A 75 -7.98 5.30 -14.12
C ALA A 75 -6.85 6.33 -13.88
N ALA A 76 -6.00 6.11 -12.87
CA ALA A 76 -5.00 7.10 -12.47
C ALA A 76 -4.04 7.46 -13.60
N ARG A 77 -3.67 8.73 -13.68
CA ARG A 77 -2.62 9.23 -14.57
C ARG A 77 -1.28 8.54 -14.28
N LYS A 78 -0.92 8.42 -13.00
CA LYS A 78 0.36 7.86 -12.54
C LYS A 78 0.20 7.03 -11.27
N ILE A 79 1.03 6.00 -11.12
CA ILE A 79 1.24 5.32 -9.83
C ILE A 79 2.54 5.81 -9.21
N ASN A 80 2.53 6.13 -7.92
CA ASN A 80 3.72 6.29 -7.10
C ASN A 80 3.93 5.02 -6.27
N VAL A 81 5.19 4.56 -6.21
CA VAL A 81 5.59 3.41 -5.40
C VAL A 81 6.75 3.86 -4.51
N GLY A 82 6.74 3.47 -3.23
CA GLY A 82 7.83 3.82 -2.32
C GLY A 82 7.91 2.90 -1.11
N ALA A 83 9.11 2.42 -0.80
CA ALA A 83 9.47 1.87 0.51
C ALA A 83 10.28 2.95 1.23
N LEU A 84 9.74 3.50 2.32
CA LEU A 84 10.34 4.61 3.05
C LEU A 84 10.80 4.17 4.45
N GLY A 85 9.86 3.89 5.36
CA GLY A 85 10.17 3.27 6.65
C GLY A 85 10.70 4.19 7.76
N ASN A 86 10.86 5.51 7.51
CA ASN A 86 11.42 6.43 8.52
C ASN A 86 10.58 6.54 9.82
N VAL A 87 9.26 6.33 9.74
CA VAL A 87 8.35 6.40 10.91
C VAL A 87 8.04 5.01 11.46
N VAL A 88 7.67 4.08 10.57
CA VAL A 88 7.42 2.67 10.90
C VAL A 88 8.52 1.83 10.27
N ALA A 89 9.36 1.22 11.10
CA ALA A 89 10.52 0.46 10.64
C ALA A 89 10.13 -0.85 9.94
N GLN A 90 9.00 -1.48 10.29
CA GLN A 90 8.55 -2.69 9.61
C GLN A 90 8.41 -2.43 8.12
N LEU A 91 9.05 -3.26 7.29
CA LEU A 91 9.05 -3.08 5.84
C LEU A 91 7.62 -3.04 5.31
N HIS A 92 7.34 -1.97 4.57
CA HIS A 92 6.08 -1.80 3.86
C HIS A 92 6.30 -0.98 2.59
N VAL A 93 5.54 -1.28 1.55
CA VAL A 93 5.63 -0.61 0.25
C VAL A 93 4.33 0.10 -0.04
N HIS A 94 4.38 1.41 -0.17
CA HIS A 94 3.25 2.24 -0.56
C HIS A 94 3.02 2.15 -2.08
N ILE A 95 1.76 2.06 -2.50
CA ILE A 95 1.31 2.05 -3.88
C ILE A 95 0.13 3.02 -3.99
N VAL A 96 0.32 4.13 -4.69
CA VAL A 96 -0.59 5.29 -4.65
C VAL A 96 -1.02 5.68 -6.06
N ALA A 97 -2.33 5.78 -6.29
CA ALA A 97 -2.90 6.35 -7.50
C ALA A 97 -2.84 7.89 -7.45
N ARG A 98 -2.32 8.50 -8.51
CA ARG A 98 -2.12 9.95 -8.62
C ARG A 98 -2.70 10.54 -9.90
N ASN A 99 -3.23 11.74 -9.78
CA ASN A 99 -3.81 12.53 -10.87
C ASN A 99 -3.43 14.01 -10.74
N GLU A 100 -3.40 14.72 -11.88
CA GLU A 100 -3.28 16.18 -11.86
C GLU A 100 -4.45 16.77 -11.08
N GLY A 101 -4.16 17.68 -10.14
CA GLY A 101 -5.16 18.28 -9.26
C GLY A 101 -5.51 17.48 -8.01
N ASP A 102 -4.94 16.28 -7.81
CA ASP A 102 -5.02 15.63 -6.49
C ASP A 102 -4.28 16.46 -5.42
N PRO A 103 -4.60 16.28 -4.12
CA PRO A 103 -3.95 17.04 -3.07
C PRO A 103 -2.42 16.93 -3.15
N ASN A 104 -1.74 18.07 -3.07
CA ASN A 104 -0.29 18.22 -3.22
C ASN A 104 0.32 17.85 -4.58
N TRP A 105 -0.43 17.63 -5.66
CA TRP A 105 0.19 17.40 -6.98
C TRP A 105 1.09 18.58 -7.42
N PRO A 106 2.31 18.37 -7.96
CA PRO A 106 2.98 17.10 -8.29
C PRO A 106 3.89 16.55 -7.17
N GLY A 107 3.81 17.12 -5.97
CA GLY A 107 4.57 16.70 -4.79
C GLY A 107 4.18 15.33 -4.22
N PRO A 108 4.96 14.84 -3.25
CA PRO A 108 4.69 13.57 -2.58
C PRO A 108 3.45 13.66 -1.68
N ILE A 109 2.78 12.54 -1.46
CA ILE A 109 1.66 12.47 -0.51
C ILE A 109 2.14 12.41 0.96
N TRP A 110 3.35 11.85 1.17
CA TRP A 110 3.86 11.55 2.50
C TRP A 110 4.18 12.83 3.27
N GLY A 111 3.59 12.97 4.46
CA GLY A 111 3.75 14.16 5.30
C GLY A 111 2.94 15.38 4.86
N HIS A 112 2.06 15.25 3.86
CA HIS A 112 1.23 16.36 3.41
C HIS A 112 -0.16 16.35 4.06
N GLY A 113 -0.51 17.42 4.77
CA GLY A 113 -1.84 17.66 5.34
C GLY A 113 -2.24 16.65 6.42
N THR A 114 -3.55 16.52 6.67
CA THR A 114 -4.13 15.61 7.67
C THR A 114 -4.94 14.52 6.96
N PRO A 115 -4.84 13.24 7.35
CA PRO A 115 -5.64 12.17 6.76
C PRO A 115 -7.14 12.43 6.84
N GLU A 116 -7.85 12.14 5.74
CA GLU A 116 -9.32 12.17 5.73
C GLU A 116 -9.84 10.72 5.73
N PRO A 117 -10.64 10.29 6.72
CA PRO A 117 -11.14 8.92 6.75
C PRO A 117 -12.13 8.67 5.60
N TYR A 118 -12.27 7.40 5.21
CA TYR A 118 -13.37 7.00 4.34
C TYR A 118 -14.71 7.10 5.09
N GLU A 119 -15.76 7.50 4.38
CA GLU A 119 -17.12 7.65 4.93
C GLU A 119 -18.09 6.74 4.18
N ASN A 120 -19.01 6.11 4.91
CA ASN A 120 -20.14 5.35 4.36
C ASN A 120 -19.76 4.26 3.33
N GLY A 121 -18.57 3.66 3.46
CA GLY A 121 -18.13 2.60 2.55
C GLY A 121 -17.78 3.09 1.14
N ALA A 122 -17.39 4.35 0.97
CA ALA A 122 -16.97 4.92 -0.31
C ALA A 122 -15.80 4.13 -0.96
N GLU A 123 -14.97 3.49 -0.14
CA GLU A 123 -13.90 2.57 -0.51
C GLU A 123 -14.39 1.26 -1.13
N ASN A 124 -15.63 0.82 -0.86
CA ASN A 124 -16.11 -0.51 -1.29
C ASN A 124 -16.04 -0.69 -2.81
N ARG A 125 -16.39 0.35 -3.58
CA ARG A 125 -16.29 0.30 -5.04
C ARG A 125 -14.84 0.19 -5.52
N LEU A 126 -13.94 0.95 -4.90
CA LEU A 126 -12.50 0.86 -5.19
C LEU A 126 -11.98 -0.54 -4.90
N LEU A 127 -12.32 -1.10 -3.73
CA LEU A 127 -11.87 -2.42 -3.31
C LEU A 127 -12.43 -3.53 -4.19
N GLN A 128 -13.70 -3.46 -4.60
CA GLN A 128 -14.28 -4.43 -5.54
C GLN A 128 -13.54 -4.42 -6.88
N THR A 129 -13.39 -3.25 -7.51
CA THR A 129 -12.70 -3.15 -8.80
C THR A 129 -11.21 -3.51 -8.70
N LEU A 130 -10.57 -3.21 -7.56
CA LEU A 130 -9.19 -3.61 -7.29
C LEU A 130 -9.07 -5.14 -7.23
N ILE A 131 -9.94 -5.82 -6.47
CA ILE A 131 -9.92 -7.27 -6.32
C ILE A 131 -10.21 -7.98 -7.64
N GLU A 132 -11.13 -7.46 -8.46
CA GLU A 132 -11.39 -8.00 -9.81
C GLU A 132 -10.23 -7.82 -10.79
N ALA A 133 -9.32 -6.87 -10.51
CA ALA A 133 -8.18 -6.56 -11.35
C ALA A 133 -6.87 -7.23 -10.90
N LEU A 134 -6.87 -7.87 -9.73
CA LEU A 134 -5.76 -8.64 -9.16
C LEU A 134 -5.82 -10.11 -9.61
#